data_AF-A0A0T6B2A8-F1
#
_entry.id   AF-A0A0T6B2A8-F1
#
_cell.length_a   1.000
_cell.length_b   1.000
_cell.length_c   1.000
_cell.angle_alpha   90.00
_cell.angle_beta   90.00
_cell.angle_gamma   90.00
#
_symmetry.space_group_name_H-M   'P 1'
#
loop_
_entity.id
_entity.type
_entity.pdbx_description
1 polymer ?
#
loop_
_entity_poly.entity_id
_entity_poly.type
_entity_poly.pdbx_seq_one_letter_code
_entity_poly.pdbx_strand_id
1 'polypeptide(L)'
;NGQHPCKGQLIFNDNFEGPFINKKKWIVEQYTPITHGPPNYEFVSYEQNDDTLFINDSKLIINPVAADNAEQVMGTLDLRDGCTSSVEDQCFYQQVSAYILPPIKSARISSRFSFTYGKIEVKAKLPVGDWLYSQIELLPRVKSNTGAKMWIAYSRGNSYYIGPNGDIGNTILFGGLAVG
;
A
#
# COMPACT_ATOMS: atom_id res chain seq x y z
N ASN A 1 -22.05 -8.85 11.83
CA ASN A 1 -21.84 -10.29 11.51
C ASN A 1 -20.55 -10.72 12.19
N GLY A 2 -20.50 -11.12 13.47
CA GLY A 2 -21.55 -11.71 14.32
C GLY A 2 -21.15 -13.09 14.88
N GLN A 3 -19.90 -13.55 14.68
CA GLN A 3 -19.36 -14.67 15.44
C GLN A 3 -18.48 -14.12 16.56
N HIS A 4 -18.66 -14.64 17.77
CA HIS A 4 -17.76 -14.40 18.91
C HIS A 4 -16.66 -15.46 18.85
N PRO A 5 -15.49 -15.17 18.25
CA PRO A 5 -14.44 -16.17 18.16
C PRO A 5 -13.93 -16.52 19.56
N CYS A 6 -13.59 -17.79 19.76
CA CYS A 6 -12.92 -18.22 20.97
C CYS A 6 -11.52 -17.59 21.05
N LYS A 7 -10.98 -17.44 22.27
CA LYS A 7 -9.60 -16.97 22.46
C LYS A 7 -8.65 -17.89 21.69
N GLY A 8 -7.82 -17.30 20.82
CA GLY A 8 -6.84 -18.03 20.01
C GLY A 8 -7.40 -18.65 18.73
N GLN A 9 -8.68 -18.48 18.42
CA GLN A 9 -9.24 -18.96 17.16
C GLN A 9 -8.69 -18.15 15.98
N LEU A 10 -8.24 -18.87 14.95
CA LEU A 10 -7.85 -18.27 13.68
C LEU A 10 -9.10 -17.80 12.91
N ILE A 11 -9.23 -16.50 12.71
CA ILE A 11 -10.39 -15.88 12.06
C ILE A 11 -10.09 -15.35 10.65
N PHE A 12 -8.81 -15.19 10.32
CA PHE A 12 -8.34 -14.80 9.00
C PHE A 12 -6.91 -15.30 8.82
N ASN A 13 -6.61 -15.85 7.64
CA ASN A 13 -5.25 -16.19 7.23
C ASN A 13 -5.14 -16.07 5.72
N ASP A 14 -3.94 -15.82 5.23
CA ASP A 14 -3.56 -16.12 3.86
C ASP A 14 -2.07 -16.49 3.83
N ASN A 15 -1.76 -17.68 3.34
CA ASN A 15 -0.38 -18.13 3.16
C ASN A 15 0.12 -17.81 1.74
N PHE A 16 -0.71 -17.14 0.91
CA PHE A 16 -0.41 -16.82 -0.47
C PHE A 16 -0.03 -18.06 -1.28
N GLU A 17 -0.76 -19.16 -1.07
CA GLU A 17 -0.61 -20.39 -1.84
C GLU A 17 -1.36 -20.28 -3.18
N GLY A 18 -0.73 -20.76 -4.24
CA GLY A 18 -1.28 -20.75 -5.60
C GLY A 18 -0.77 -19.59 -6.46
N PRO A 19 -1.19 -19.54 -7.74
CA PRO A 19 -0.61 -18.62 -8.72
C PRO A 19 -1.17 -17.19 -8.64
N PHE A 20 -2.30 -16.97 -7.98
CA PHE A 20 -3.00 -15.68 -8.00
C PHE A 20 -3.50 -15.26 -6.62
N ILE A 21 -3.59 -13.94 -6.41
CA ILE A 21 -4.18 -13.39 -5.19
C ILE A 21 -5.64 -13.81 -5.02
N ASN A 22 -6.01 -14.22 -3.80
CA ASN A 22 -7.39 -14.58 -3.49
C ASN A 22 -8.27 -13.33 -3.39
N LYS A 23 -8.91 -12.95 -4.50
CA LYS A 23 -9.81 -11.77 -4.58
C LYS A 23 -11.07 -11.85 -3.68
N LYS A 24 -11.36 -13.02 -3.08
CA LYS A 24 -12.39 -13.15 -2.03
C LYS A 24 -11.89 -12.66 -0.66
N LYS A 25 -10.58 -12.68 -0.43
CA LYS A 25 -9.93 -12.20 0.80
C LYS A 25 -9.38 -10.78 0.64
N TRP A 26 -8.87 -10.46 -0.53
CA TRP A 26 -8.16 -9.21 -0.78
C TRP A 26 -8.82 -8.38 -1.89
N ILE A 27 -8.75 -7.08 -1.75
CA ILE A 27 -8.96 -6.09 -2.81
C ILE A 27 -7.56 -5.67 -3.26
N VAL A 28 -7.33 -5.66 -4.56
CA VAL A 28 -6.16 -5.00 -5.14
C VAL A 28 -6.60 -3.58 -5.46
N GLU A 29 -5.96 -2.61 -4.82
CA GLU A 29 -6.30 -1.22 -4.97
C GLU A 29 -5.83 -0.69 -6.33
N GLN A 30 -6.63 0.19 -6.93
CA GLN A 30 -6.29 0.86 -8.17
C GLN A 30 -6.71 2.32 -8.12
N TYR A 31 -5.74 3.21 -7.97
CA TYR A 31 -5.94 4.66 -7.95
C TYR A 31 -4.57 5.36 -7.86
N THR A 32 -4.54 6.67 -8.14
CA THR A 32 -3.39 7.52 -7.89
C THR A 32 -3.61 8.40 -6.65
N PRO A 33 -2.74 8.32 -5.62
CA PRO A 33 -2.78 9.23 -4.48
C PRO A 33 -2.23 10.64 -4.79
N ILE A 34 -1.85 10.96 -6.02
CA ILE A 34 -1.18 12.24 -6.37
C ILE A 34 -1.99 13.49 -5.97
N THR A 35 -3.31 13.38 -5.89
CA THR A 35 -4.19 14.48 -5.46
C THR A 35 -4.27 14.65 -3.94
N HIS A 36 -3.67 13.76 -3.15
CA HIS A 36 -3.77 13.78 -1.70
C HIS A 36 -3.01 14.91 -1.01
N GLY A 37 -2.16 15.66 -1.71
CA GLY A 37 -1.46 16.81 -1.13
C GLY A 37 -0.75 16.48 0.19
N PRO A 38 -0.63 17.44 1.12
CA PRO A 38 -0.08 17.16 2.44
C PRO A 38 -0.95 16.14 3.21
N PRO A 39 -0.35 15.21 3.97
CA PRO A 39 1.07 15.21 4.39
C PRO A 39 2.01 14.30 3.58
N ASN A 40 1.50 13.38 2.75
CA ASN A 40 2.33 12.27 2.24
C ASN A 40 3.01 12.55 0.89
N TYR A 41 2.43 13.42 0.04
CA TYR A 41 2.98 13.77 -1.29
C TYR A 41 3.48 12.56 -2.10
N GLU A 42 2.70 11.47 -2.11
CA GLU A 42 3.06 10.23 -2.81
C GLU A 42 3.11 10.47 -4.33
N PHE A 43 4.13 9.92 -4.98
CA PHE A 43 4.36 10.00 -6.44
C PHE A 43 4.16 8.65 -7.14
N VAL A 44 3.28 7.82 -6.59
CA VAL A 44 3.00 6.46 -7.07
C VAL A 44 1.63 6.39 -7.74
N SER A 45 1.44 5.46 -8.69
CA SER A 45 0.12 4.94 -9.06
C SER A 45 -0.01 3.51 -8.52
N TYR A 46 -1.12 3.21 -7.84
CA TYR A 46 -1.47 1.84 -7.51
C TYR A 46 -2.24 1.25 -8.68
N GLU A 47 -1.71 0.19 -9.29
CA GLU A 47 -2.25 -0.43 -10.50
C GLU A 47 -2.42 -1.94 -10.31
N GLN A 48 -3.50 -2.50 -10.86
CA GLN A 48 -3.71 -3.95 -10.93
C GLN A 48 -2.89 -4.54 -12.09
N ASN A 49 -1.58 -4.69 -11.90
CA ASN A 49 -0.67 -5.26 -12.88
C ASN A 49 0.13 -6.42 -12.25
N ASP A 50 0.31 -7.50 -13.00
CA ASP A 50 1.09 -8.67 -12.58
C ASP A 50 2.57 -8.33 -12.36
N ASP A 51 3.08 -7.24 -12.95
CA ASP A 51 4.44 -6.74 -12.69
C ASP A 51 4.60 -6.08 -11.32
N THR A 52 3.51 -5.56 -10.74
CA THR A 52 3.52 -4.85 -9.45
C THR A 52 3.03 -5.71 -8.28
N LEU A 53 2.21 -6.73 -8.56
CA LEU A 53 1.67 -7.63 -7.55
C LEU A 53 1.57 -9.07 -8.07
N PHE A 54 2.37 -9.97 -7.52
CA PHE A 54 2.34 -11.37 -7.90
C PHE A 54 2.68 -12.28 -6.72
N ILE A 55 2.40 -13.58 -6.89
CA ILE A 55 2.81 -14.59 -5.92
C ILE A 55 3.98 -15.36 -6.50
N ASN A 56 5.07 -15.46 -5.73
CA ASN A 56 6.22 -16.30 -6.06
C ASN A 56 6.68 -17.06 -4.81
N ASP A 57 6.91 -18.37 -4.94
CA ASP A 57 7.31 -19.26 -3.84
C ASP A 57 6.46 -19.08 -2.56
N SER A 58 5.13 -19.10 -2.72
CA SER A 58 4.14 -18.88 -1.65
C SER A 58 4.36 -17.57 -0.86
N LYS A 59 4.84 -16.53 -1.54
CA LYS A 59 4.98 -15.18 -0.98
C LYS A 59 4.29 -14.20 -1.90
N LEU A 60 3.49 -13.32 -1.32
CA LEU A 60 3.04 -12.13 -2.02
C LEU A 60 4.23 -11.19 -2.22
N ILE A 61 4.46 -10.81 -3.46
CA ILE A 61 5.47 -9.84 -3.86
C ILE A 61 4.74 -8.56 -4.28
N ILE A 62 5.09 -7.45 -3.63
CA ILE A 62 4.74 -6.09 -4.08
C ILE A 62 6.02 -5.51 -4.66
N ASN A 63 6.00 -5.24 -5.96
CA ASN A 63 7.17 -4.82 -6.73
C ASN A 63 6.93 -3.42 -7.32
N PRO A 64 7.52 -2.36 -6.76
CA PRO A 64 7.48 -1.05 -7.38
C PRO A 64 8.24 -1.07 -8.72
N VAL A 65 7.62 -0.57 -9.77
CA VAL A 65 8.19 -0.47 -11.12
C VAL A 65 8.35 1.01 -11.46
N ALA A 66 9.59 1.43 -11.73
CA ALA A 66 9.88 2.79 -12.15
C ALA A 66 9.65 2.97 -13.66
N ALA A 67 9.30 4.19 -14.06
CA ALA A 67 9.28 4.56 -15.46
C ALA A 67 10.69 4.51 -16.06
N ASP A 68 10.82 3.86 -17.21
CA ASP A 68 12.08 3.68 -17.92
C ASP A 68 12.49 4.91 -18.74
N ASN A 69 11.51 5.72 -19.15
CA ASN A 69 11.72 6.87 -20.02
C ASN A 69 10.67 7.96 -19.80
N ALA A 70 10.92 9.13 -20.39
CA ALA A 70 10.05 10.29 -20.26
C ALA A 70 8.65 10.09 -20.88
N GLU A 71 8.49 9.22 -21.87
CA GLU A 71 7.20 9.00 -22.52
C GLU A 71 6.19 8.34 -21.57
N GLN A 72 6.67 7.46 -20.69
CA GLN A 72 5.84 6.76 -19.70
C GLN A 72 5.28 7.68 -18.59
N VAL A 73 5.83 8.89 -18.44
CA VAL A 73 5.36 9.87 -17.45
C VAL A 73 4.59 11.04 -18.08
N MET A 74 4.24 10.94 -19.36
CA MET A 74 3.57 12.00 -20.11
C MET A 74 2.19 11.55 -20.61
N GLY A 75 1.31 12.51 -20.89
CA GLY A 75 -0.02 12.23 -21.44
C GLY A 75 -1.07 11.96 -20.36
N THR A 76 -1.73 10.81 -20.43
CA THR A 76 -2.90 10.50 -19.60
C THR A 76 -2.76 9.15 -18.93
N LEU A 77 -3.04 9.12 -17.63
CA LEU A 77 -3.22 7.90 -16.84
C LEU A 77 -4.72 7.69 -16.60
N ASP A 78 -5.28 6.67 -17.24
CA ASP A 78 -6.69 6.28 -17.09
C ASP A 78 -6.80 4.96 -16.33
N LEU A 79 -7.22 5.04 -15.07
CA LEU A 79 -7.42 3.91 -14.17
C LEU A 79 -8.90 3.59 -13.96
N ARG A 80 -9.81 4.18 -14.74
CA ARG A 80 -11.26 4.04 -14.52
C ARG A 80 -11.76 2.60 -14.64
N ASP A 81 -11.11 1.78 -15.47
CA ASP A 81 -11.40 0.34 -15.53
C ASP A 81 -10.87 -0.40 -14.30
N GLY A 82 -11.70 -0.51 -13.27
CA GLY A 82 -11.34 -1.19 -12.01
C GLY A 82 -10.84 -0.27 -10.89
N CYS A 83 -10.98 1.06 -11.03
CA CYS A 83 -10.61 2.01 -9.98
C CYS A 83 -11.31 1.69 -8.66
N THR A 84 -10.56 1.71 -7.57
CA THR A 84 -11.09 1.44 -6.22
C THR A 84 -11.34 2.70 -5.39
N SER A 85 -10.96 3.88 -5.91
CA SER A 85 -11.29 5.16 -5.28
C SER A 85 -12.68 5.64 -5.68
N SER A 86 -13.31 6.38 -4.77
CA SER A 86 -14.54 7.13 -5.05
C SER A 86 -14.29 8.56 -5.51
N VAL A 87 -13.02 8.97 -5.62
CA VAL A 87 -12.60 10.31 -6.05
C VAL A 87 -12.17 10.23 -7.51
N GLU A 88 -12.88 10.93 -8.39
CA GLU A 88 -12.68 10.83 -9.85
C GLU A 88 -11.24 11.14 -10.27
N ASP A 89 -10.64 12.21 -9.71
CA ASP A 89 -9.26 12.62 -10.01
C ASP A 89 -8.18 11.63 -9.53
N GLN A 90 -8.58 10.59 -8.78
CA GLN A 90 -7.69 9.47 -8.41
C GLN A 90 -7.81 8.30 -9.39
N CYS A 91 -8.84 8.29 -10.22
CA CYS A 91 -9.08 7.29 -11.25
C CYS A 91 -8.67 7.78 -12.64
N PHE A 92 -8.50 9.09 -12.82
CA PHE A 92 -8.10 9.69 -14.08
C PHE A 92 -7.17 10.87 -13.79
N TYR A 93 -6.00 10.87 -14.44
CA TYR A 93 -5.04 11.96 -14.32
C TYR A 93 -4.50 12.34 -15.69
N GLN A 94 -4.62 13.61 -16.04
CA GLN A 94 -4.05 14.18 -17.26
C GLN A 94 -2.87 15.07 -16.88
N GLN A 95 -1.71 14.79 -17.46
CA GLN A 95 -0.51 15.61 -17.28
C GLN A 95 -0.77 17.03 -17.80
N VAL A 96 -0.43 18.02 -16.96
CA VAL A 96 -0.54 19.45 -17.31
C VAL A 96 0.80 20.11 -17.04
N SER A 97 1.47 20.59 -18.09
CA SER A 97 2.76 21.29 -17.99
C SER A 97 3.79 20.45 -17.21
N ALA A 98 4.36 20.99 -16.13
CA ALA A 98 5.37 20.31 -15.31
C ALA A 98 4.82 19.18 -14.41
N TYR A 99 3.50 19.01 -14.31
CA TYR A 99 2.87 17.97 -13.48
C TYR A 99 2.75 16.66 -14.25
N ILE A 100 3.84 15.88 -14.27
CA ILE A 100 3.94 14.58 -14.92
C ILE A 100 3.06 13.51 -14.26
N LEU A 101 2.82 12.40 -14.97
CA LEU A 101 2.20 11.20 -14.39
C LEU A 101 3.10 10.62 -13.28
N PRO A 102 2.54 9.89 -12.31
CA PRO A 102 3.33 9.18 -11.30
C PRO A 102 4.44 8.33 -11.93
N PRO A 103 5.73 8.58 -11.61
CA PRO A 103 6.84 7.86 -12.23
C PRO A 103 7.01 6.44 -11.69
N ILE A 104 6.31 6.06 -10.63
CA ILE A 104 6.36 4.72 -10.03
C ILE A 104 4.98 4.09 -10.08
N LYS A 105 4.92 2.87 -10.60
CA LYS A 105 3.76 1.98 -10.45
C LYS A 105 4.02 1.04 -9.29
N SER A 106 3.04 0.81 -8.44
CA SER A 106 3.15 -0.13 -7.33
C SER A 106 1.82 -0.83 -7.09
N ALA A 107 1.77 -1.65 -6.04
CA ALA A 107 0.55 -2.30 -5.61
C ALA A 107 0.24 -1.96 -4.16
N ARG A 108 -1.06 -1.83 -3.88
CA ARG A 108 -1.61 -1.76 -2.54
C ARG A 108 -2.74 -2.78 -2.48
N ILE A 109 -2.83 -3.50 -1.37
CA ILE A 109 -3.91 -4.45 -1.13
C ILE A 109 -4.58 -4.14 0.20
N SER A 110 -5.89 -4.39 0.25
CA SER A 110 -6.67 -4.29 1.49
C SER A 110 -7.48 -5.56 1.71
N SER A 111 -7.60 -6.01 2.96
CA SER A 111 -8.41 -7.18 3.26
C SER A 111 -9.89 -6.83 3.21
N ARG A 112 -10.70 -7.70 2.60
CA ARG A 112 -12.17 -7.65 2.71
C ARG A 112 -12.67 -8.01 4.12
N PHE A 113 -11.77 -8.50 4.96
CA PHE A 113 -12.01 -8.86 6.35
C PHE A 113 -11.84 -7.65 7.28
N SER A 114 -12.72 -7.54 8.27
CA SER A 114 -12.64 -6.57 9.36
C SER A 114 -12.86 -7.27 10.68
N PHE A 115 -12.11 -6.89 11.70
CA PHE A 115 -12.20 -7.46 13.04
C PHE A 115 -12.14 -6.38 14.11
N THR A 116 -12.51 -6.74 15.34
CA THR A 116 -12.36 -5.90 16.53
C THR A 116 -11.64 -6.71 17.58
N TYR A 117 -10.47 -6.22 18.00
CA TYR A 117 -9.52 -6.91 18.87
C TYR A 117 -8.96 -8.21 18.28
N GLY A 118 -7.76 -8.58 18.69
CA GLY A 118 -7.13 -9.81 18.24
C GLY A 118 -5.62 -9.70 18.24
N LYS A 119 -4.99 -10.75 17.73
CA LYS A 119 -3.56 -10.81 17.48
C LYS A 119 -3.34 -10.91 15.99
N ILE A 120 -2.39 -10.12 15.48
CA ILE A 120 -2.00 -10.12 14.08
C ILE A 120 -0.56 -10.58 14.03
N GLU A 121 -0.28 -11.51 13.12
CA GLU A 121 1.06 -11.97 12.83
C GLU A 121 1.26 -11.85 11.33
N VAL A 122 2.29 -11.09 10.92
CA VAL A 122 2.68 -10.94 9.52
C VAL A 122 4.16 -11.27 9.42
N LYS A 123 4.50 -12.19 8.52
CA LYS A 123 5.89 -12.52 8.17
C LYS A 123 6.22 -11.88 6.84
N ALA A 124 7.05 -10.83 6.86
CA ALA A 124 7.41 -10.07 5.67
C ALA A 124 8.90 -9.70 5.65
N LYS A 125 9.44 -9.46 4.45
CA LYS A 125 10.71 -8.78 4.24
C LYS A 125 10.40 -7.44 3.58
N LEU A 126 10.83 -6.34 4.20
CA LEU A 126 10.64 -5.00 3.65
C LEU A 126 11.74 -4.69 2.63
N PRO A 127 11.44 -3.92 1.57
CA PRO A 127 12.39 -3.64 0.50
C PRO A 127 13.44 -2.61 0.93
N VAL A 128 14.60 -2.68 0.28
CA VAL A 128 15.66 -1.68 0.36
C VAL A 128 15.66 -0.93 -0.96
N GLY A 129 15.74 0.39 -0.90
CA GLY A 129 15.71 1.26 -2.07
C GLY A 129 15.41 2.69 -1.67
N ASP A 130 16.05 3.63 -2.36
CA ASP A 130 15.81 5.04 -2.10
C ASP A 130 14.37 5.41 -2.39
N TRP A 131 13.79 6.22 -1.49
CA TRP A 131 12.41 6.71 -1.58
C TRP A 131 11.31 5.65 -1.44
N LEU A 132 11.68 4.38 -1.16
CA LEU A 132 10.69 3.36 -0.82
C LEU A 132 10.17 3.56 0.60
N TYR A 133 8.85 3.51 0.75
CA TYR A 133 8.18 3.62 2.05
C TYR A 133 7.14 2.51 2.20
N SER A 134 7.58 1.36 2.74
CA SER A 134 6.72 0.18 2.91
C SER A 134 5.93 0.26 4.21
N GLN A 135 4.64 -0.07 4.16
CA GLN A 135 3.74 -0.02 5.31
C GLN A 135 2.86 -1.27 5.38
N ILE A 136 2.61 -1.72 6.61
CA ILE A 136 1.57 -2.68 6.97
C ILE A 136 0.72 -1.95 8.02
N GLU A 137 -0.49 -1.60 7.64
CA GLU A 137 -1.35 -0.73 8.45
C GLU A 137 -2.76 -1.30 8.61
N LEU A 138 -3.41 -0.90 9.70
CA LEU A 138 -4.83 -1.10 9.94
C LEU A 138 -5.55 0.22 9.79
N LEU A 139 -6.61 0.19 8.98
CA LEU A 139 -7.56 1.27 8.85
C LEU A 139 -8.89 0.88 9.50
N PRO A 140 -9.57 1.80 10.20
CA PRO A 140 -10.92 1.59 10.65
C PRO A 140 -11.85 1.28 9.47
N ARG A 141 -12.75 0.31 9.65
CA ARG A 141 -13.76 -0.02 8.63
C ARG A 141 -14.65 1.18 8.29
N VAL A 142 -15.00 1.97 9.31
CA VAL A 142 -15.77 3.20 9.15
C VAL A 142 -14.79 4.35 9.25
N LYS A 143 -14.65 5.11 8.16
CA LYS A 143 -13.80 6.32 8.14
C LYS A 143 -14.32 7.29 9.21
N SER A 144 -13.44 7.67 10.12
CA SER A 144 -13.69 8.73 11.10
C SER A 144 -12.93 9.99 10.71
N ASN A 145 -13.39 11.15 11.21
CA ASN A 145 -12.71 12.43 10.99
C ASN A 145 -11.34 12.53 11.70
N THR A 146 -10.98 11.55 12.52
CA THR A 146 -9.73 11.53 13.29
C THR A 146 -8.54 11.02 12.47
N GLY A 147 -8.75 10.54 11.24
CA GLY A 147 -7.67 9.96 10.43
C GLY A 147 -6.95 8.77 11.08
N ALA A 148 -7.58 8.16 12.09
CA ALA A 148 -6.93 7.17 12.93
C ALA A 148 -6.50 5.96 12.12
N LYS A 149 -5.24 5.57 12.27
CA LYS A 149 -4.67 4.35 11.70
C LYS A 149 -3.68 3.74 12.67
N MET A 150 -3.39 2.46 12.50
CA MET A 150 -2.35 1.78 13.26
C MET A 150 -1.33 1.20 12.30
N TRP A 151 -0.08 1.62 12.39
CA TRP A 151 1.00 0.95 11.71
C TRP A 151 1.40 -0.28 12.51
N ILE A 152 1.16 -1.46 11.94
CA ILE A 152 1.73 -2.71 12.44
C ILE A 152 3.23 -2.69 12.21
N ALA A 153 3.64 -2.26 11.01
CA ALA A 153 5.03 -2.10 10.64
C ALA A 153 5.16 -1.04 9.54
N TYR A 154 6.21 -0.24 9.59
CA TYR A 154 6.69 0.51 8.43
C TYR A 154 8.21 0.68 8.48
N SER A 155 8.81 0.93 7.33
CA SER A 155 10.24 1.24 7.21
C SER A 155 10.50 2.14 6.01
N ARG A 156 11.60 2.90 6.07
CA ARG A 156 12.10 3.73 4.98
C ARG A 156 13.21 2.95 4.29
N GLY A 157 13.08 2.68 3.00
CA GLY A 157 13.97 1.75 2.29
C GLY A 157 15.40 2.26 2.07
N ASN A 158 15.67 3.54 2.33
CA ASN A 158 17.00 4.13 2.20
C ASN A 158 18.02 3.39 3.09
N SER A 159 19.14 2.96 2.50
CA SER A 159 20.19 2.24 3.23
C SER A 159 20.95 3.13 4.23
N TYR A 160 20.92 4.44 4.02
CA TYR A 160 21.48 5.42 4.93
C TYR A 160 20.54 6.63 4.99
N TYR A 161 19.81 6.77 6.09
CA TYR A 161 18.92 7.91 6.28
C TYR A 161 18.92 8.35 7.75
N ILE A 162 19.63 9.44 8.03
CA ILE A 162 19.83 9.94 9.39
C ILE A 162 18.83 11.06 9.67
N GLY A 163 17.97 10.82 10.65
CA GLY A 163 17.09 11.83 11.22
C GLY A 163 17.77 12.56 12.39
N PRO A 164 17.05 13.49 13.04
CA PRO A 164 17.58 14.27 14.17
C PRO A 164 18.09 13.41 15.34
N ASN A 165 17.55 12.20 15.49
CA ASN A 165 17.84 11.29 16.61
C ASN A 165 18.60 10.02 16.19
N GLY A 166 19.24 10.01 15.01
CA GLY A 166 20.00 8.87 14.50
C GLY A 166 19.39 8.25 13.24
N ASP A 167 19.84 7.05 12.90
CA ASP A 167 19.37 6.30 11.73
C ASP A 167 17.85 6.08 11.82
N ILE A 168 17.15 6.31 10.71
CA ILE A 168 15.71 6.09 10.52
C ILE A 168 15.43 5.39 9.17
N GLY A 169 16.47 4.84 8.54
CA GLY A 169 16.44 4.13 7.28
C GLY A 169 16.03 2.66 7.42
N ASN A 170 16.54 1.82 6.51
CA ASN A 170 16.05 0.46 6.29
C ASN A 170 16.44 -0.56 7.38
N THR A 171 17.30 -0.15 8.32
CA THR A 171 17.75 -0.97 9.45
C THR A 171 16.77 -0.96 10.61
N ILE A 172 15.77 -0.06 10.58
CA ILE A 172 14.80 0.13 11.66
C ILE A 172 13.38 -0.19 11.17
N LEU A 173 12.67 -0.96 12.01
CA LEU A 173 11.25 -1.22 11.88
C LEU A 173 10.48 -0.39 12.88
N PHE A 174 9.52 0.41 12.39
CA PHE A 174 8.67 1.25 13.21
C PHE A 174 7.24 0.69 13.25
N GLY A 175 6.49 1.05 14.28
CA GLY A 175 5.09 0.68 14.43
C GLY A 175 4.44 1.51 15.55
N GLY A 176 3.11 1.56 15.56
CA GLY A 176 2.36 2.30 16.58
C GLY A 176 1.05 2.88 16.07
N LEU A 177 0.31 3.48 17.01
CA LEU A 177 -0.91 4.21 16.72
C LEU A 177 -0.57 5.57 16.10
N ALA A 178 -1.24 5.91 15.00
CA ALA A 178 -1.21 7.23 14.41
C ALA A 178 -2.60 7.85 14.52
N VAL A 179 -2.68 8.98 15.22
CA VAL A 179 -3.89 9.80 15.30
C VAL A 179 -3.53 11.14 14.66
N GLY A 180 -4.28 11.53 13.65
CA GLY A 180 -4.13 12.81 12.95
C GLY A 180 -4.91 13.93 13.62
#